data_AF-X1TSI4-F1
#
_entry.id   AF-X1TSI4-F1
#
_cell.length_a   1.000
_cell.length_b   1.000
_cell.length_c   1.000
_cell.angle_alpha   90.00
_cell.angle_beta   90.00
_cell.angle_gamma   90.00
#
_symmetry.space_group_name_H-M   'P 1'
#
loop_
_entity.id
_entity.type
_entity.pdbx_description
1 polymer ?
#
loop_
_entity_poly.entity_id
_entity_poly.type
_entity_poly.pdbx_seq_one_letter_code
_entity_poly.pdbx_strand_id
1 'polypeptide(L)'
;MEPGKVGKYVFDGNYLTSRTIGKGSRLRVEFGYVDAPNIQKNYNSGKDVSIETADDARTVTIKLHHSKDYPSSIRLPIMIPYRFGTNATDR
;
A
#
# COMPACT_ATOMS: atom_id res chain seq x y z
N MET A 1 -9.07 -17.81 -0.45
CA MET A 1 -7.60 -17.89 -0.27
C MET A 1 -7.29 -19.19 0.46
N GLU A 2 -6.16 -19.83 0.21
CA GLU A 2 -5.73 -21.03 0.95
C GLU A 2 -4.80 -20.63 2.11
N PRO A 3 -5.13 -20.96 3.38
CA PRO A 3 -4.26 -20.65 4.51
C PRO A 3 -2.83 -21.20 4.32
N GLY A 4 -1.82 -20.38 4.63
CA GLY A 4 -0.41 -20.75 4.51
C GLY A 4 0.19 -20.67 3.09
N LYS A 5 -0.63 -20.51 2.05
CA LYS A 5 -0.14 -20.32 0.68
C LYS A 5 0.20 -18.86 0.42
N VAL A 6 1.41 -18.62 -0.09
CA VAL A 6 1.84 -17.28 -0.49
C VAL A 6 1.17 -16.90 -1.80
N GLY A 7 0.42 -15.80 -1.80
CA GLY A 7 -0.22 -15.22 -2.98
C GLY A 7 0.34 -13.83 -3.30
N LYS A 8 0.37 -13.48 -4.60
CA LYS A 8 0.67 -12.11 -5.04
C LYS A 8 -0.62 -11.31 -5.09
N TYR A 9 -0.66 -10.22 -4.34
CA TYR A 9 -1.77 -9.26 -4.37
C TYR A 9 -1.33 -7.99 -5.08
N VAL A 10 -2.17 -7.50 -5.99
CA VAL A 10 -1.96 -6.24 -6.70
C VAL A 10 -3.08 -5.31 -6.29
N PHE A 11 -2.71 -4.14 -5.77
CA PHE A 11 -3.64 -3.07 -5.45
C PHE A 11 -3.45 -1.98 -6.49
N ASP A 12 -4.34 -1.93 -7.47
CA ASP A 12 -4.41 -0.95 -8.55
C ASP A 12 -5.42 0.14 -8.21
N GLY A 13 -5.21 0.80 -7.08
CA GLY A 13 -6.05 1.93 -6.66
C GLY A 13 -5.70 3.22 -7.41
N ASN A 14 -6.70 4.02 -7.75
CA ASN A 14 -6.56 5.36 -8.35
C ASN A 14 -6.36 6.46 -7.28
N TYR A 15 -5.36 6.30 -6.42
CA TYR A 15 -5.05 7.31 -5.42
C TYR A 15 -4.15 8.39 -6.04
N LEU A 16 -4.73 9.56 -6.36
CA LEU A 16 -3.96 10.71 -6.81
C LEU A 16 -3.20 11.31 -5.61
N THR A 17 -1.87 11.27 -5.67
CA THR A 17 -1.00 12.00 -4.75
C THR A 17 0.02 12.82 -5.55
N SER A 18 0.17 14.10 -5.21
CA SER A 18 1.18 14.99 -5.78
C SER A 18 1.89 15.68 -4.63
N ARG A 19 3.13 15.26 -4.35
CA ARG A 19 3.93 15.78 -3.24
C ARG A 19 5.40 15.84 -3.62
N THR A 20 6.05 16.96 -3.31
CA THR A 20 7.51 17.06 -3.31
C THR A 20 8.06 16.49 -2.01
N ILE A 21 9.02 15.57 -2.11
CA ILE A 21 9.70 15.00 -0.94
C ILE A 21 10.89 15.91 -0.61
N GLY A 22 10.74 16.74 0.42
CA GLY A 22 11.80 17.63 0.89
C GLY A 22 13.03 16.89 1.42
N LYS A 23 14.17 17.60 1.49
CA LYS A 23 15.39 17.08 2.11
C LYS A 23 15.12 16.71 3.58
N GLY A 24 15.55 15.53 4.00
CA GLY A 24 15.36 15.02 5.36
C GLY A 24 14.06 14.21 5.55
N SER A 25 13.13 14.28 4.60
CA SER A 25 11.90 13.46 4.63
C SER A 25 12.18 12.00 4.28
N ARG A 26 11.26 11.11 4.66
CA ARG A 26 11.28 9.68 4.32
C ARG A 26 9.93 9.26 3.77
N LEU A 27 9.95 8.33 2.82
CA LEU A 27 8.76 7.59 2.43
C LEU A 27 8.58 6.41 3.39
N ARG A 28 7.36 6.26 3.91
CA ARG A 28 6.96 5.13 4.73
C ARG A 28 5.75 4.47 4.08
N VAL A 29 5.83 3.16 3.88
CA VAL A 29 4.69 2.34 3.48
C VAL A 29 4.21 1.61 4.72
N GLU A 30 2.91 1.67 4.97
CA GLU A 30 2.27 0.99 6.09
C GLU A 30 1.28 -0.05 5.56
N PHE A 31 1.31 -1.22 6.18
CA PHE A 31 0.37 -2.30 5.93
C PHE A 31 -0.40 -2.53 7.22
N GLY A 32 -1.73 -2.51 7.12
CA GLY A 32 -2.62 -2.69 8.25
C GLY A 32 -3.96 -3.23 7.81
N TYR A 33 -4.79 -3.52 8.78
CA TYR A 33 -6.20 -3.85 8.56
C TYR A 33 -7.02 -2.55 8.53
N VAL A 34 -8.16 -2.59 7.85
CA VAL A 34 -9.08 -1.46 7.85
C VAL A 34 -9.99 -1.58 9.07
N ASP A 35 -9.95 -0.56 9.93
CA ASP A 35 -10.78 -0.47 11.15
C ASP A 35 -11.49 0.88 11.22
N ALA A 36 -12.39 1.10 10.26
CA ALA A 36 -13.15 2.34 10.18
C ALA A 36 -14.65 2.03 10.24
N PRO A 37 -15.46 2.82 10.97
CA PRO A 37 -16.89 2.56 11.12
C PRO A 37 -17.68 2.71 9.81
N ASN A 38 -17.14 3.43 8.83
CA ASN A 38 -17.75 3.67 7.53
C ASN A 38 -17.28 2.68 6.44
N ILE A 39 -16.47 1.68 6.79
CA ILE A 39 -16.00 0.66 5.86
C ILE A 39 -16.40 -0.70 6.42
N GLN A 40 -16.89 -1.58 5.56
CA GLN A 40 -17.23 -2.93 5.98
C GLN A 40 -15.98 -3.69 6.43
N LYS A 41 -16.01 -4.21 7.65
CA LYS A 41 -14.92 -5.00 8.22
C LYS A 41 -14.95 -6.41 7.64
N ASN A 42 -13.76 -6.94 7.33
CA ASN A 42 -13.58 -8.36 7.02
C ASN A 42 -13.27 -9.09 8.33
N TYR A 43 -14.18 -9.97 8.76
CA TYR A 43 -14.08 -10.73 10.01
C TYR A 43 -13.25 -12.02 9.85
N ASN A 44 -12.68 -12.26 8.67
CA ASN A 44 -11.80 -13.39 8.34
C ASN A 44 -12.48 -14.76 8.48
N SER A 45 -13.80 -14.84 8.37
CA SER A 45 -14.51 -16.12 8.47
C SER A 45 -14.43 -16.95 7.18
N GLY A 46 -14.25 -16.25 6.05
CA GLY A 46 -14.28 -16.80 4.69
C GLY A 46 -15.67 -16.77 4.05
N LYS A 47 -16.69 -16.26 4.76
CA LYS A 47 -18.02 -15.96 4.20
C LYS A 47 -17.95 -14.73 3.27
N ASP A 48 -19.06 -14.45 2.60
CA ASP A 48 -19.26 -13.15 1.96
C ASP A 48 -19.22 -12.06 3.04
N VAL A 49 -18.33 -11.09 2.87
CA VAL A 49 -18.11 -9.99 3.82
C VAL A 49 -19.42 -9.24 4.10
N SER A 50 -20.31 -9.13 3.10
CA SER A 50 -21.61 -8.43 3.20
C SER A 50 -22.53 -8.97 4.31
N ILE A 51 -22.37 -10.25 4.69
CA ILE A 51 -23.22 -10.95 5.66
C ILE A 51 -22.50 -11.35 6.95
N GLU A 52 -21.20 -11.08 7.09
CA GLU A 52 -20.46 -11.40 8.30
C GLU A 52 -20.92 -10.56 9.51
N THR A 53 -20.95 -11.19 10.68
CA THR A 53 -21.19 -10.51 11.97
C THR A 53 -19.96 -10.60 12.87
N ALA A 54 -20.01 -9.92 14.02
CA ALA A 54 -18.95 -10.02 15.03
C ALA A 54 -18.72 -11.45 15.55
N ASP A 55 -19.76 -12.30 15.53
CA ASP A 55 -19.66 -13.70 15.97
C ASP A 55 -18.83 -14.57 15.01
N ASP A 56 -18.67 -14.11 13.77
CA ASP A 56 -17.86 -14.78 12.76
C ASP A 56 -16.36 -14.43 12.85
N ALA A 57 -15.99 -13.52 13.74
CA ALA A 57 -14.64 -12.99 13.86
C ALA A 57 -13.61 -14.09 14.16
N ARG A 58 -12.57 -14.15 13.33
CA ARG A 58 -11.42 -15.04 13.53
C ARG A 58 -10.14 -14.23 13.61
N THR A 59 -9.32 -14.56 14.60
CA THR A 59 -7.94 -14.06 14.66
C THR A 59 -7.13 -14.71 13.54
N VAL A 60 -6.44 -13.90 12.75
CA VAL A 60 -5.55 -14.36 11.69
C VAL A 60 -4.18 -13.72 11.83
N THR A 61 -3.15 -14.42 11.34
CA THR A 61 -1.80 -13.86 11.21
C THR A 61 -1.54 -13.54 9.75
N ILE A 62 -1.38 -12.25 9.43
CA ILE A 62 -1.00 -11.80 8.10
C ILE A 62 0.53 -11.71 8.05
N LYS A 63 1.15 -12.32 7.04
CA LYS A 63 2.60 -12.26 6.78
C LYS A 63 2.87 -11.59 5.44
N LEU A 64 3.60 -10.48 5.45
CA LEU A 64 4.13 -9.87 4.24
C LEU A 64 5.48 -10.51 3.90
N HIS A 65 5.54 -11.21 2.77
CA HIS A 65 6.80 -11.75 2.25
C HIS A 65 7.50 -10.69 1.39
N HIS A 66 8.72 -10.32 1.77
CA HIS A 66 9.56 -9.39 1.00
C HIS A 66 11.01 -9.91 0.95
N SER A 67 11.38 -10.50 -0.18
CA SER A 67 12.70 -11.07 -0.43
C SER A 67 13.00 -11.06 -1.94
N LYS A 68 14.14 -11.63 -2.35
CA LYS A 68 14.46 -11.83 -3.76
C LYS A 68 13.46 -12.77 -4.45
N ASP A 69 13.02 -13.82 -3.76
CA ASP A 69 12.05 -14.80 -4.27
C ASP A 69 10.60 -14.27 -4.19
N TYR A 70 10.34 -13.33 -3.28
CA TYR A 70 9.05 -12.64 -3.11
C TYR A 70 9.24 -11.12 -3.20
N PRO A 71 9.45 -10.55 -4.40
CA PRO A 71 9.83 -9.15 -4.57
C PRO A 71 8.63 -8.19 -4.46
N SER A 72 8.01 -8.13 -3.29
CA SER A 72 6.95 -7.17 -2.96
C SER A 72 7.44 -5.73 -3.17
N SER A 73 6.64 -4.88 -3.81
CA SER A 73 7.06 -3.52 -4.18
C SER A 73 5.89 -2.53 -4.19
N ILE A 74 6.22 -1.25 -4.01
CA ILE A 74 5.33 -0.12 -4.32
C ILE A 74 5.82 0.53 -5.61
N ARG A 75 4.90 0.79 -6.55
CA ARG A 75 5.19 1.55 -7.77
C ARG A 75 4.74 2.98 -7.56
N LEU A 76 5.70 3.91 -7.57
CA LEU A 76 5.43 5.34 -7.39
C LEU A 76 5.61 6.08 -8.71
N PRO A 77 4.65 6.94 -9.12
CA PRO A 77 4.83 7.82 -10.27
C PRO A 77 5.76 8.98 -9.87
N ILE A 78 7.05 8.87 -10.20
CA ILE A 78 8.05 9.90 -9.89
C ILE A 78 8.08 10.92 -11.03
N MET A 79 7.86 12.19 -10.71
CA MET A 79 8.14 13.31 -11.62
C MET A 79 9.46 13.96 -11.21
N ILE A 80 10.40 14.03 -12.17
CA ILE A 80 11.66 14.75 -12.00
C ILE A 80 11.46 16.15 -12.62
N PRO A 81 11.53 17.23 -11.84
CA PRO A 81 11.34 18.57 -12.40
C PRO A 81 12.46 18.89 -13.40
N TYR A 82 12.05 19.38 -14.56
CA TYR A 82 12.99 19.87 -15.57
C TYR A 82 13.74 21.08 -15.01
N ARG A 83 15.08 21.00 -14.95
CA ARG A 83 15.91 22.16 -14.65
C ARG A 83 16.16 22.90 -15.96
N PHE A 84 15.47 24.03 -16.17
CA PHE A 84 15.91 24.98 -17.18
C PHE A 84 17.31 25.47 -16.82
N GLY A 85 18.21 25.48 -17.81
CA GLY A 85 19.63 25.78 -17.62
C GLY A 85 19.85 27.07 -16.85
N THR A 86 20.74 27.02 -15.87
CA THR A 86 21.38 28.24 -15.36
C THR A 86 22.25 28.77 -16.50
N ASN A 87 21.71 29.70 -17.30
CA ASN A 87 22.54 30.54 -18.15
C ASN A 87 23.37 31.43 -17.22
N ALA A 88 24.55 30.94 -16.84
CA ALA A 88 25.61 31.77 -16.29
C ALA A 88 26.32 32.46 -17.47
N THR A 89 25.64 33.43 -18.07
CA THR A 89 26.31 34.64 -18.56
C THR A 89 26.16 35.66 -17.44
N ASP A 90 27.03 35.56 -16.44
CA ASP A 90 27.38 36.70 -15.61
C ASP A 90 28.77 37.16 -16.06
N ARG A 91 28.90 38.47 -16.20
CA ARG A 91 29.88 39.20 -17.00
C ARG A 91 31.31 39.10 -16.49
#